data_AF-A0A8S3Q2M6-F1
#
_entry.id   AF-A0A8S3Q2M6-F1
#
_cell.length_a   1.000
_cell.length_b   1.000
_cell.length_c   1.000
_cell.angle_alpha   90.00
_cell.angle_beta   90.00
_cell.angle_gamma   90.00
#
_symmetry.space_group_name_H-M   'P 1'
#
loop_
_entity.id
_entity.type
_entity.pdbx_description
1 polymer ?
#
loop_
_entity_poly.entity_id
_entity_poly.type
_entity_poly.pdbx_seq_one_letter_code
_entity_poly.pdbx_strand_id
1 'polypeptide(L)'
;MVDQRLHTSAFIHLMLIVQLLKKSCIFLGNQKKDIMSKAKAQQPAVIHKVIMVGSGGVGKSALTLQFMYDEFVEDYEPTKADSYRKKVVLDGEEVQIDILDTAGQEDYAAIRDNYFRSGEGFLCVFSITEQESFQATAEFSQIKELLFAHIHFSLSSRLASRLAIRSKSKKWITSGEQILRVKNVNSDKSDDSIPFLLVGNKADLEDKRQVPVEEAQQRCQQWKVPYVETSAKTRANVDKVFYDLMREIRSRKMEASKQNNGKIRKKEKSKRKCTIL
;
A
#
# COMPACT_ATOMS: atom_id res chain seq x y z
N MET A 1 29.27 80.95 -15.85
CA MET A 1 28.97 79.90 -16.85
C MET A 1 29.51 78.58 -16.30
N VAL A 2 28.74 77.91 -15.44
CA VAL A 2 29.19 76.69 -14.75
C VAL A 2 28.59 75.48 -15.47
N ASP A 3 29.49 74.85 -16.23
CA ASP A 3 29.58 73.44 -16.61
C ASP A 3 28.31 72.56 -16.68
N GLN A 4 27.67 72.56 -17.86
CA GLN A 4 26.64 71.58 -18.23
C GLN A 4 27.21 70.21 -18.66
N ARG A 5 28.54 69.97 -18.63
CA ARG A 5 29.13 68.69 -19.08
C ARG A 5 29.30 67.66 -17.96
N LEU A 6 29.28 68.06 -16.69
CA LEU A 6 29.36 67.09 -15.58
C LEU A 6 28.06 66.28 -15.41
N HIS A 7 26.90 66.85 -15.78
CA HIS A 7 25.60 66.21 -15.54
C HIS A 7 25.30 65.04 -16.48
N THR A 8 25.84 65.04 -17.70
CA THR A 8 25.63 63.96 -18.68
C THR A 8 26.52 62.75 -18.42
N SER A 9 27.75 62.96 -17.95
CA SER A 9 28.68 61.87 -17.59
C SER A 9 28.16 61.05 -16.39
N ALA A 10 27.68 61.72 -15.34
CA ALA A 10 27.11 61.05 -14.17
C ALA A 10 25.86 60.23 -14.51
N PHE A 11 25.03 60.72 -15.46
CA PHE A 11 23.83 60.01 -15.90
C PHE A 11 24.14 58.74 -16.70
N ILE A 12 25.14 58.80 -17.59
CA ILE A 12 25.59 57.64 -18.38
C ILE A 12 26.23 56.59 -17.46
N HIS A 13 27.02 57.03 -16.48
CA HIS A 13 27.65 56.12 -15.52
C HIS A 13 26.61 55.44 -14.60
N LEU A 14 25.58 56.16 -14.17
CA LEU A 14 24.47 55.60 -13.40
C LEU A 14 23.64 54.60 -14.23
N MET A 15 23.40 54.88 -15.51
CA MET A 15 22.71 53.96 -16.42
C MET A 15 23.49 52.66 -16.66
N LEU A 16 24.83 52.75 -16.83
CA LEU A 16 25.70 51.57 -16.96
C LEU A 16 25.73 50.71 -15.69
N ILE A 17 25.77 51.34 -14.51
CA ILE A 17 25.70 50.64 -13.22
C ILE A 17 24.34 49.95 -13.07
N VAL A 18 23.23 50.59 -13.42
CA VAL A 18 21.89 49.98 -13.38
C VAL A 18 21.77 48.82 -14.38
N GLN A 19 22.36 48.92 -15.57
CA GLN A 19 22.39 47.82 -16.53
C GLN A 19 23.26 46.64 -16.08
N LEU A 20 24.42 46.90 -15.45
CA LEU A 20 25.29 45.86 -14.88
C LEU A 20 24.61 45.15 -13.69
N LEU A 21 23.94 45.91 -12.80
CA LEU A 21 23.18 45.33 -11.69
C LEU A 21 21.97 44.51 -12.17
N LYS A 22 21.28 44.94 -13.24
CA LYS A 22 20.20 44.16 -13.86
C LYS A 22 20.71 42.85 -14.48
N LYS A 23 21.87 42.85 -15.14
CA LYS A 23 22.49 41.63 -15.70
C LYS A 23 22.88 40.63 -14.61
N SER A 24 23.44 41.10 -13.49
CA SER A 24 23.78 40.25 -12.33
C SER A 24 22.53 39.64 -11.67
N CYS A 25 21.45 40.40 -11.52
CA CYS A 25 20.17 39.88 -10.98
C CYS A 25 19.51 38.83 -11.88
N ILE A 26 19.57 38.98 -13.22
CA ILE A 26 19.01 38.00 -14.16
C ILE A 26 19.84 36.70 -14.16
N PHE A 27 21.17 36.81 -14.09
CA PHE A 27 22.07 35.65 -14.02
C PHE A 27 21.88 34.86 -12.70
N LEU A 28 21.71 35.54 -11.57
CA LEU A 28 21.35 34.93 -10.29
C LEU A 28 19.93 34.32 -10.30
N GLY A 29 19.01 34.91 -11.06
CA GLY A 29 17.64 34.41 -11.23
C GLY A 29 17.56 33.10 -12.04
N ASN A 30 18.39 32.95 -13.07
CA ASN A 30 18.46 31.73 -13.87
C ASN A 30 19.18 30.59 -13.14
N GLN A 31 20.29 30.88 -12.42
CA GLN A 31 20.94 29.90 -11.55
C GLN A 31 20.00 29.40 -10.44
N LYS A 32 19.18 30.29 -9.85
CA LYS A 32 18.15 29.88 -8.88
C LYS A 32 17.06 29.00 -9.50
N LYS A 33 16.63 29.24 -10.74
CA LYS A 33 15.63 28.39 -11.42
C LYS A 33 16.21 27.01 -11.77
N ASP A 34 17.47 26.92 -12.18
CA ASP A 34 18.14 25.66 -12.49
C ASP A 34 18.45 24.86 -11.21
N ILE A 35 18.88 25.52 -10.12
CA ILE A 35 19.12 24.90 -8.82
C ILE A 35 17.79 24.50 -8.13
N MET A 36 16.71 25.27 -8.29
CA MET A 36 15.38 24.91 -7.77
C MET A 36 14.69 23.83 -8.61
N SER A 37 15.01 23.69 -9.90
CA SER A 37 14.51 22.58 -10.72
C SER A 37 15.15 21.23 -10.36
N LYS A 38 16.37 21.24 -9.79
CA LYS A 38 17.11 20.05 -9.34
C LYS A 38 16.89 19.67 -7.88
N ALA A 39 16.03 20.39 -7.15
CA ALA A 39 15.61 20.05 -5.79
C ALA A 39 14.10 19.81 -5.73
N LYS A 40 13.57 18.93 -6.60
CA LYS A 40 12.38 18.17 -6.19
C LYS A 40 12.84 17.35 -4.99
N ALA A 41 12.43 17.75 -3.78
CA ALA A 41 12.51 16.92 -2.60
C ALA A 41 12.07 15.52 -3.02
N GLN A 42 12.98 14.55 -2.96
CA GLN A 42 12.70 13.16 -3.27
C GLN A 42 11.63 12.73 -2.27
N GLN A 43 10.35 12.90 -2.64
CA GLN A 43 9.24 12.33 -1.90
C GLN A 43 9.61 10.86 -1.71
N PRO A 44 9.55 10.32 -0.49
CA PRO A 44 9.91 8.93 -0.26
C PRO A 44 9.11 8.07 -1.25
N ALA A 45 9.79 7.17 -1.95
CA ALA A 45 9.15 6.31 -2.94
C ALA A 45 7.92 5.66 -2.30
N VAL A 46 6.78 5.72 -2.97
CA VAL A 46 5.55 5.12 -2.44
C VAL A 46 5.78 3.62 -2.32
N ILE A 47 5.77 3.11 -1.09
CA ILE A 47 5.94 1.68 -0.83
C ILE A 47 4.56 1.03 -0.71
N HIS A 48 4.34 -0.04 -1.46
CA HIS A 48 3.17 -0.91 -1.37
C HIS A 48 3.56 -2.23 -0.69
N LYS A 49 3.01 -2.47 0.50
CA LYS A 49 3.32 -3.67 1.30
C LYS A 49 2.33 -4.80 1.00
N VAL A 50 2.81 -5.84 0.34
CA VAL A 50 2.02 -7.01 -0.06
C VAL A 50 2.45 -8.21 0.80
N ILE A 51 1.48 -8.92 1.37
CA ILE A 51 1.73 -10.11 2.18
C ILE A 51 1.24 -11.35 1.43
N MET A 52 2.11 -12.34 1.28
CA MET A 52 1.76 -13.65 0.72
C MET A 52 1.24 -14.55 1.85
N VAL A 53 0.05 -15.14 1.68
CA VAL A 53 -0.56 -16.07 2.63
C VAL A 53 -1.10 -17.31 1.91
N GLY A 54 -1.20 -18.44 2.61
CA GLY A 54 -1.60 -19.72 2.04
C GLY A 54 -0.75 -20.88 2.57
N SER A 55 -1.20 -22.11 2.32
CA SER A 55 -0.56 -23.33 2.83
C SER A 55 0.89 -23.52 2.37
N GLY A 56 1.62 -24.40 3.05
CA GLY A 56 2.93 -24.86 2.60
C GLY A 56 2.86 -25.45 1.18
N GLY A 57 3.91 -25.29 0.37
CA GLY A 57 4.00 -25.94 -0.95
C GLY A 57 3.09 -25.41 -2.06
N VAL A 58 2.22 -24.43 -1.79
CA VAL A 58 1.32 -23.83 -2.82
C VAL A 58 2.06 -22.97 -3.84
N GLY A 59 3.29 -22.53 -3.55
CA GLY A 59 4.14 -21.74 -4.45
C GLY A 59 4.18 -20.23 -4.19
N LYS A 60 3.99 -19.78 -2.93
CA LYS A 60 4.13 -18.37 -2.52
C LYS A 60 5.51 -17.79 -2.88
N SER A 61 6.56 -18.50 -2.50
CA SER A 61 7.95 -18.14 -2.79
C SER A 61 8.24 -18.19 -4.29
N ALA A 62 7.75 -19.22 -4.99
CA ALA A 62 7.91 -19.34 -6.44
C ALA A 62 7.26 -18.17 -7.19
N LEU A 63 6.05 -17.75 -6.81
CA LEU A 63 5.41 -16.56 -7.38
C LEU A 63 6.20 -15.28 -7.07
N THR A 64 6.70 -15.15 -5.84
CA THR A 64 7.51 -14.00 -5.41
C THR A 64 8.79 -13.90 -6.22
N LEU A 65 9.58 -14.97 -6.28
CA LEU A 65 10.84 -15.01 -7.03
C LEU A 65 10.61 -14.80 -8.53
N GLN A 66 9.56 -15.42 -9.10
CA GLN A 66 9.22 -15.24 -10.50
C GLN A 66 8.89 -13.77 -10.79
N PHE A 67 8.12 -13.10 -9.94
CA PHE A 67 7.85 -11.66 -10.10
C PHE A 67 9.10 -10.78 -9.87
N MET A 68 9.97 -11.16 -8.94
CA MET A 68 11.14 -10.36 -8.53
C MET A 68 12.27 -10.44 -9.56
N TYR A 69 12.64 -11.64 -9.99
CA TYR A 69 13.86 -11.93 -10.75
C TYR A 69 13.60 -12.53 -12.13
N ASP A 70 12.34 -12.79 -12.48
CA ASP A 70 11.95 -13.45 -13.73
C ASP A 70 12.55 -14.86 -13.87
N GLU A 71 12.72 -15.52 -12.72
CA GLU A 71 13.26 -16.87 -12.58
C GLU A 71 12.27 -17.81 -11.88
N PHE A 72 12.25 -19.07 -12.33
CA PHE A 72 11.55 -20.15 -11.65
C PHE A 72 12.56 -21.18 -11.16
N VAL A 73 12.64 -21.34 -9.85
CA VAL A 73 13.52 -22.33 -9.19
C VAL A 73 12.65 -23.47 -8.68
N GLU A 74 12.87 -24.68 -9.21
CA GLU A 74 12.12 -25.89 -8.82
C GLU A 74 12.52 -26.37 -7.42
N ASP A 75 13.82 -26.34 -7.12
CA ASP A 75 14.37 -26.72 -5.82
C ASP A 75 14.44 -25.51 -4.89
N TYR A 76 13.35 -25.27 -4.17
CA TYR A 76 13.31 -24.19 -3.19
C TYR A 76 13.62 -24.67 -1.77
N GLU A 77 14.62 -24.06 -1.12
CA GLU A 77 14.85 -24.26 0.31
C GLU A 77 13.80 -23.49 1.14
N PRO A 78 13.09 -24.14 2.08
CA PRO A 78 12.12 -23.48 2.94
C PRO A 78 12.74 -22.30 3.70
N THR A 79 12.20 -21.11 3.48
CA THR A 79 12.78 -19.85 3.95
C THR A 79 12.53 -19.59 5.41
N LYS A 80 13.49 -18.92 6.06
CA LYS A 80 13.24 -18.07 7.21
C LYS A 80 12.67 -16.75 6.67
N ALA A 81 11.38 -16.47 6.90
CA ALA A 81 10.61 -15.33 6.37
C ALA A 81 11.45 -14.13 5.83
N ASP A 82 11.43 -13.93 4.52
CA ASP A 82 12.19 -12.89 3.83
C ASP A 82 11.26 -11.82 3.22
N SER A 83 11.69 -10.56 3.26
CA SER A 83 11.04 -9.43 2.59
C SER A 83 11.81 -9.09 1.31
N TYR A 84 11.08 -9.05 0.20
CA TYR A 84 11.59 -8.80 -1.14
C TYR A 84 11.11 -7.43 -1.62
N ARG A 85 12.03 -6.59 -2.08
CA ARG A 85 11.71 -5.23 -2.52
C ARG A 85 12.15 -4.96 -3.95
N LYS A 86 11.21 -4.55 -4.81
CA LYS A 86 11.46 -4.21 -6.22
C LYS A 86 10.86 -2.85 -6.54
N LYS A 87 11.57 -2.08 -7.36
CA LYS A 87 11.04 -0.85 -7.96
C LYS A 87 10.30 -1.23 -9.25
N VAL A 88 9.08 -0.74 -9.39
CA VAL A 88 8.19 -1.04 -10.52
C VAL A 88 7.49 0.23 -10.98
N VAL A 89 7.07 0.26 -12.24
CA VAL A 89 6.29 1.38 -12.80
C VAL A 89 4.82 1.01 -12.77
N LEU A 90 4.04 1.64 -11.88
CA LEU A 90 2.61 1.44 -11.73
C LEU A 90 1.84 2.61 -12.35
N ASP A 91 1.18 2.36 -13.47
CA ASP A 91 0.41 3.36 -14.25
C ASP A 91 1.23 4.65 -14.55
N GLY A 92 2.50 4.46 -14.92
CA GLY A 92 3.42 5.56 -15.27
C GLY A 92 4.18 6.20 -14.10
N GLU A 93 3.92 5.79 -12.85
CA GLU A 93 4.64 6.27 -11.66
C GLU A 93 5.59 5.20 -11.11
N GLU A 94 6.83 5.59 -10.80
CA GLU A 94 7.79 4.70 -10.13
C GLU A 94 7.36 4.52 -8.66
N VAL A 95 7.01 3.29 -8.30
CA VAL A 95 6.65 2.88 -6.95
C VAL A 95 7.55 1.71 -6.52
N GLN A 96 7.57 1.42 -5.23
CA GLN A 96 8.28 0.29 -4.69
C GLN A 96 7.28 -0.70 -4.12
N ILE A 97 7.41 -1.98 -4.47
CA ILE A 97 6.66 -3.07 -3.83
C ILE A 97 7.55 -3.74 -2.80
N ASP A 98 6.97 -4.06 -1.65
CA ASP A 98 7.58 -4.79 -0.54
C ASP A 98 6.74 -6.04 -0.29
N ILE A 99 7.24 -7.18 -0.77
CA ILE A 99 6.57 -8.48 -0.70
C ILE A 99 7.13 -9.23 0.50
N LEU A 100 6.27 -9.53 1.46
CA LEU A 100 6.62 -10.44 2.54
C LEU A 100 6.22 -11.87 2.17
N ASP A 101 7.22 -12.72 1.96
CA ASP A 101 7.02 -14.15 1.76
C ASP A 101 6.98 -14.86 3.12
N THR A 102 5.80 -15.33 3.51
CA THR A 102 5.63 -16.08 4.74
C THR A 102 5.96 -17.54 4.49
N ALA A 103 6.87 -18.12 5.28
CA ALA A 103 7.02 -19.57 5.30
C ALA A 103 5.67 -20.18 5.67
N GLY A 104 5.24 -21.25 4.98
CA GLY A 104 3.94 -21.91 5.18
C GLY A 104 3.77 -22.62 6.54
N GLN A 105 4.49 -22.18 7.58
CA GLN A 105 4.22 -22.53 8.98
C GLN A 105 3.38 -21.41 9.59
N GLU A 106 2.09 -21.60 9.47
CA GLU A 106 1.04 -20.65 9.84
C GLU A 106 0.81 -20.60 11.37
N ASP A 107 1.55 -21.39 12.14
CA ASP A 107 1.27 -21.70 13.55
C ASP A 107 1.69 -20.63 14.57
N TYR A 108 2.47 -19.62 14.20
CA TYR A 108 2.82 -18.55 15.13
C TYR A 108 1.79 -17.41 15.06
N ALA A 109 0.69 -17.56 15.80
CA ALA A 109 -0.35 -16.54 15.97
C ALA A 109 0.21 -15.14 16.36
N ALA A 110 1.33 -15.09 17.09
CA ALA A 110 2.01 -13.84 17.44
C ALA A 110 2.72 -13.16 16.25
N ILE A 111 3.24 -13.95 15.31
CA ILE A 111 3.89 -13.47 14.09
C ILE A 111 2.82 -12.96 13.09
N ARG A 112 1.67 -13.66 13.06
CA ARG A 112 0.47 -13.29 12.31
C ARG A 112 0.07 -11.83 12.61
N ASP A 113 -0.05 -11.44 13.87
CA ASP A 113 -0.50 -10.09 14.23
C ASP A 113 0.36 -8.95 13.65
N ASN A 114 1.69 -9.11 13.60
CA ASN A 114 2.59 -8.04 13.15
C ASN A 114 2.54 -7.80 11.63
N TYR A 115 2.55 -8.88 10.85
CA TYR A 115 2.49 -8.76 9.39
C TYR A 115 1.11 -8.35 8.91
N PHE A 116 0.06 -8.86 9.57
CA PHE A 116 -1.30 -8.51 9.20
C PHE A 116 -1.65 -7.05 9.55
N ARG A 117 -1.06 -6.47 10.61
CA ARG A 117 -1.23 -5.03 10.94
C ARG A 117 -0.50 -4.11 9.96
N SER A 118 0.66 -4.52 9.46
CA SER A 118 1.53 -3.71 8.63
C SER A 118 1.32 -3.88 7.12
N GLY A 119 0.70 -4.99 6.70
CA GLY A 119 0.31 -5.26 5.31
C GLY A 119 -0.73 -4.27 4.79
N GLU A 120 -0.56 -3.86 3.54
CA GLU A 120 -1.50 -2.98 2.83
C GLU A 120 -2.40 -3.76 1.86
N GLY A 121 -1.97 -4.95 1.43
CA GLY A 121 -2.78 -5.89 0.67
C GLY A 121 -2.27 -7.33 0.82
N PHE A 122 -3.16 -8.28 0.52
CA PHE A 122 -2.94 -9.70 0.75
C PHE A 122 -3.17 -10.50 -0.53
N LEU A 123 -2.21 -11.37 -0.87
CA LEU A 123 -2.37 -12.41 -1.87
C LEU A 123 -2.57 -13.74 -1.14
N CYS A 124 -3.79 -14.30 -1.25
CA CYS A 124 -4.11 -15.60 -0.68
C CYS A 124 -3.95 -16.67 -1.76
N VAL A 125 -2.88 -17.45 -1.64
CA VAL A 125 -2.45 -18.42 -2.66
C VAL A 125 -2.85 -19.82 -2.23
N PHE A 126 -3.47 -20.56 -3.14
CA PHE A 126 -3.66 -22.00 -3.03
C PHE A 126 -3.15 -22.69 -4.31
N SER A 127 -3.05 -24.01 -4.29
CA SER A 127 -2.67 -24.81 -5.46
C SER A 127 -3.93 -25.43 -6.07
N ILE A 128 -4.17 -25.24 -7.37
CA ILE A 128 -5.35 -25.84 -8.03
C ILE A 128 -5.31 -27.37 -8.03
N THR A 129 -4.12 -27.95 -7.83
CA THR A 129 -3.88 -29.39 -7.76
C THR A 129 -4.02 -29.98 -6.36
N GLU A 130 -4.44 -29.19 -5.37
CA GLU A 130 -4.47 -29.62 -3.96
C GLU A 130 -5.69 -29.02 -3.24
N GLN A 131 -6.74 -29.83 -3.09
CA GLN A 131 -8.01 -29.37 -2.51
C GLN A 131 -7.86 -28.88 -1.07
N GLU A 132 -6.99 -29.50 -0.27
CA GLU A 132 -6.73 -29.10 1.12
C GLU A 132 -6.20 -27.67 1.21
N SER A 133 -5.28 -27.30 0.31
CA SER A 133 -4.75 -25.93 0.23
C SER A 133 -5.84 -24.90 -0.07
N PHE A 134 -6.83 -25.27 -0.89
CA PHE A 134 -7.98 -24.42 -1.17
C PHE A 134 -8.89 -24.32 0.05
N GLN A 135 -9.18 -25.41 0.77
CA GLN A 135 -9.99 -25.36 1.99
C GLN A 135 -9.37 -24.45 3.07
N ALA A 136 -8.04 -24.51 3.24
CA ALA A 136 -7.31 -23.67 4.17
C ALA A 136 -7.44 -22.15 3.90
N THR A 137 -7.73 -21.74 2.64
CA THR A 137 -7.97 -20.32 2.31
C THR A 137 -9.09 -19.68 3.13
N ALA A 138 -10.05 -20.47 3.61
CA ALA A 138 -11.17 -19.98 4.43
C ALA A 138 -10.71 -19.43 5.78
N GLU A 139 -9.65 -19.98 6.38
CA GLU A 139 -9.08 -19.47 7.63
C GLU A 139 -8.48 -18.09 7.43
N PHE A 140 -7.80 -17.87 6.31
CA PHE A 140 -7.24 -16.57 5.95
C PHE A 140 -8.31 -15.52 5.66
N SER A 141 -9.44 -15.92 5.08
CA SER A 141 -10.60 -15.04 4.92
C SER A 141 -11.23 -14.67 6.27
N GLN A 142 -11.22 -15.56 7.27
CA GLN A 142 -11.69 -15.20 8.61
C GLN A 142 -10.77 -14.18 9.29
N ILE A 143 -9.46 -14.25 9.04
CA ILE A 143 -8.51 -13.27 9.55
C ILE A 143 -8.80 -11.87 8.99
N LYS A 144 -9.26 -11.75 7.73
CA LYS A 144 -9.75 -10.47 7.14
C LYS A 144 -10.82 -9.83 8.02
N GLU A 145 -11.81 -10.62 8.47
CA GLU A 145 -12.90 -10.16 9.36
C GLU A 145 -12.39 -9.77 10.76
N LEU A 146 -11.46 -10.55 11.32
CA LEU A 146 -10.89 -10.26 12.64
C LEU A 146 -9.99 -9.03 12.67
N LEU A 147 -9.25 -8.75 11.58
CA LEU A 147 -8.48 -7.52 11.41
C LEU A 147 -9.37 -6.30 11.31
N PHE A 148 -10.47 -6.41 10.57
CA PHE A 148 -11.48 -5.37 10.49
C PHE A 148 -12.05 -5.04 11.87
N ALA A 149 -12.38 -6.07 12.66
CA ALA A 149 -12.88 -5.89 14.02
C ALA A 149 -11.86 -5.23 14.97
N HIS A 150 -10.57 -5.57 14.88
CA HIS A 150 -9.52 -4.97 15.72
C HIS A 150 -9.23 -3.50 15.38
N ILE A 151 -9.23 -3.13 14.09
CA ILE A 151 -9.08 -1.73 13.66
C ILE A 151 -10.23 -0.88 14.20
N HIS A 152 -11.45 -1.41 14.24
CA HIS A 152 -12.62 -0.72 14.79
C HIS A 152 -12.69 -0.73 16.32
N PHE A 153 -12.18 -1.76 17.01
CA PHE A 153 -12.18 -1.83 18.48
C PHE A 153 -11.32 -0.73 19.10
N SER A 154 -10.24 -0.31 18.42
CA SER A 154 -9.42 0.86 18.79
C SER A 154 -10.21 2.18 18.82
N LEU A 155 -11.40 2.26 18.22
CA LEU A 155 -12.16 3.50 18.01
C LEU A 155 -13.43 3.63 18.88
N SER A 156 -13.76 2.65 19.73
CA SER A 156 -14.92 2.80 20.62
C SER A 156 -14.70 2.22 22.02
N SER A 157 -14.21 3.06 22.92
CA SER A 157 -14.34 2.86 24.37
C SER A 157 -15.80 2.88 24.86
N ARG A 158 -16.80 3.07 23.98
CA ARG A 158 -18.23 3.16 24.34
C ARG A 158 -19.12 2.01 23.82
N LEU A 159 -18.68 1.24 22.80
CA LEU A 159 -19.46 0.09 22.28
C LEU A 159 -18.98 -1.26 22.83
N ALA A 160 -17.74 -1.35 23.32
CA ALA A 160 -17.18 -2.58 23.90
C ALA A 160 -18.01 -3.12 25.08
N SER A 161 -18.72 -2.25 25.81
CA SER A 161 -19.58 -2.62 26.94
C SER A 161 -20.93 -3.23 26.53
N ARG A 162 -21.34 -3.18 25.25
CA ARG A 162 -22.63 -3.74 24.79
C ARG A 162 -22.52 -5.06 24.03
N LEU A 163 -21.37 -5.38 23.44
CA LEU A 163 -21.16 -6.62 22.67
C LEU A 163 -20.52 -7.76 23.49
N ALA A 164 -20.10 -7.50 24.74
CA ALA A 164 -19.48 -8.49 25.63
C ALA A 164 -20.44 -9.54 26.22
N ILE A 165 -21.69 -9.63 25.75
CA ILE A 165 -22.69 -10.60 26.23
C ILE A 165 -23.19 -11.50 25.09
N ARG A 166 -22.29 -12.19 24.35
CA ARG A 166 -22.66 -13.42 23.59
C ARG A 166 -21.48 -14.15 22.92
N SER A 167 -20.47 -14.60 23.67
CA SER A 167 -19.71 -15.81 23.29
C SER A 167 -18.78 -16.25 24.40
N LYS A 168 -18.82 -17.55 24.74
CA LYS A 168 -17.97 -18.21 25.73
C LYS A 168 -16.62 -18.56 25.08
N SER A 169 -15.63 -17.67 25.17
CA SER A 169 -14.20 -18.04 25.09
C SER A 169 -13.34 -16.92 25.68
N LYS A 170 -13.32 -16.88 27.01
CA LYS A 170 -12.45 -15.99 27.80
C LYS A 170 -11.05 -16.59 27.85
N LYS A 171 -10.17 -16.28 26.89
CA LYS A 171 -8.72 -16.52 27.03
C LYS A 171 -7.80 -15.46 26.38
N TRP A 172 -8.35 -14.49 25.65
CA TRP A 172 -7.53 -13.62 24.77
C TRP A 172 -7.29 -12.17 25.26
N ILE A 173 -7.76 -11.76 26.44
CA ILE A 173 -7.88 -10.32 26.75
C ILE A 173 -6.73 -9.74 27.62
N THR A 174 -5.85 -10.52 28.24
CA THR A 174 -4.96 -9.98 29.30
C THR A 174 -3.49 -9.70 28.95
N SER A 175 -3.11 -9.51 27.67
CA SER A 175 -1.70 -9.18 27.36
C SER A 175 -1.45 -8.24 26.16
N GLY A 176 -2.49 -7.58 25.63
CA GLY A 176 -2.38 -6.78 24.39
C GLY A 176 -2.50 -5.26 24.57
N GLU A 177 -2.39 -4.73 25.79
CA GLU A 177 -2.81 -3.35 26.09
C GLU A 177 -1.75 -2.25 25.88
N GLN A 178 -0.68 -2.51 25.12
CA GLN A 178 0.30 -1.46 24.84
C GLN A 178 0.53 -1.31 23.34
N ILE A 179 0.39 -0.05 22.90
CA ILE A 179 0.77 0.54 21.61
C ILE A 179 -0.34 0.54 20.54
N LEU A 180 -1.12 1.63 20.49
CA LEU A 180 -1.85 2.03 19.29
C LEU A 180 -1.69 3.53 19.01
N ARG A 181 -1.04 3.85 17.88
CA ARG A 181 -1.18 5.12 17.18
C ARG A 181 -1.77 4.86 15.79
N VAL A 182 -3.02 5.32 15.66
CA VAL A 182 -3.69 5.87 14.46
C VAL A 182 -3.77 4.99 13.20
N LYS A 183 -4.89 4.28 13.06
CA LYS A 183 -5.67 4.31 11.81
C LYS A 183 -7.01 4.98 12.14
N ASN A 184 -7.15 6.26 11.79
CA ASN A 184 -8.39 7.01 11.95
C ASN A 184 -9.27 6.78 10.73
N VAL A 185 -10.32 5.97 10.83
CA VAL A 185 -11.41 6.00 9.86
C VAL A 185 -12.74 6.03 10.62
N ASN A 186 -13.54 7.06 10.33
CA ASN A 186 -14.88 7.21 10.88
C ASN A 186 -15.83 6.25 10.16
N SER A 187 -16.61 5.54 10.97
CA SER A 187 -17.85 4.87 10.61
C SER A 187 -18.78 5.81 9.82
N ASP A 188 -18.86 5.60 8.50
CA ASP A 188 -20.12 5.55 7.75
C ASP A 188 -19.79 5.48 6.25
N LYS A 189 -20.14 4.35 5.63
CA LYS A 189 -20.19 4.11 4.17
C LYS A 189 -18.86 4.03 3.41
N SER A 190 -18.16 2.89 3.53
CA SER A 190 -17.43 2.25 2.43
C SER A 190 -16.83 0.94 2.94
N ASP A 191 -16.68 -0.05 2.06
CA ASP A 191 -16.04 -1.34 2.30
C ASP A 191 -14.57 -1.14 2.74
N ASP A 192 -14.34 -0.94 4.04
CA ASP A 192 -13.02 -0.64 4.65
C ASP A 192 -12.14 -1.92 4.75
N SER A 193 -12.48 -2.97 4.00
CA SER A 193 -11.88 -4.30 4.10
C SER A 193 -10.59 -4.38 3.31
N ILE A 194 -9.43 -4.57 3.95
CA ILE A 194 -8.09 -4.54 3.31
C ILE A 194 -8.06 -5.28 1.94
N PRO A 195 -7.40 -4.74 0.89
CA PRO A 195 -7.25 -5.42 -0.41
C PRO A 195 -6.83 -6.88 -0.25
N PHE A 196 -7.58 -7.75 -0.88
CA PHE A 196 -7.42 -9.20 -0.76
C PHE A 196 -7.73 -9.83 -2.11
N LEU A 197 -6.80 -10.62 -2.65
CA LEU A 197 -6.95 -11.29 -3.95
C LEU A 197 -6.68 -12.78 -3.76
N LEU A 198 -7.59 -13.62 -4.24
CA LEU A 198 -7.46 -15.07 -4.21
C LEU A 198 -6.72 -15.55 -5.46
N VAL A 199 -5.68 -16.35 -5.28
CA VAL A 199 -4.78 -16.82 -6.33
C VAL A 199 -4.79 -18.34 -6.39
N GLY A 200 -5.25 -18.90 -7.51
CA GLY A 200 -5.13 -20.34 -7.82
C GLY A 200 -3.84 -20.60 -8.59
N ASN A 201 -2.76 -21.00 -7.91
CA ASN A 201 -1.47 -21.25 -8.52
C ASN A 201 -1.37 -22.67 -9.13
N LYS A 202 -0.36 -22.88 -9.96
CA LYS A 202 -0.06 -24.12 -10.70
C LYS A 202 -1.08 -24.43 -11.81
N ALA A 203 -1.61 -23.39 -12.46
CA ALA A 203 -2.51 -23.52 -13.60
C ALA A 203 -1.90 -24.25 -14.81
N ASP A 204 -0.58 -24.41 -14.85
CA ASP A 204 0.12 -25.26 -15.82
C ASP A 204 -0.11 -26.76 -15.62
N LEU A 205 -0.64 -27.19 -14.46
CA LEU A 205 -0.91 -28.58 -14.11
C LEU A 205 -2.40 -28.91 -14.20
N GLU A 206 -3.05 -28.55 -15.31
CA GLU A 206 -4.49 -28.72 -15.52
C GLU A 206 -4.93 -30.19 -15.39
N ASP A 207 -4.13 -31.14 -15.90
CA ASP A 207 -4.40 -32.58 -15.80
C ASP A 207 -4.44 -33.11 -14.35
N LYS A 208 -3.88 -32.34 -13.41
CA LYS A 208 -3.84 -32.66 -11.98
C LYS A 208 -4.79 -31.78 -11.16
N ARG A 209 -5.67 -31.01 -11.82
CA ARG A 209 -6.62 -30.12 -11.14
C ARG A 209 -7.50 -30.93 -10.19
N GLN A 210 -7.56 -30.48 -8.94
CA GLN A 210 -8.47 -30.97 -7.91
C GLN A 210 -9.54 -29.93 -7.58
N VAL A 211 -9.21 -28.64 -7.71
CA VAL A 211 -10.11 -27.51 -7.41
C VAL A 211 -10.76 -27.00 -8.72
N PRO A 212 -12.07 -27.17 -8.91
CA PRO A 212 -12.79 -26.62 -10.06
C PRO A 212 -12.78 -25.09 -10.06
N VAL A 213 -12.72 -24.49 -11.25
CA VAL A 213 -12.72 -23.03 -11.42
C VAL A 213 -13.99 -22.42 -10.83
N GLU A 214 -15.12 -23.09 -11.01
CA GLU A 214 -16.43 -22.65 -10.51
C GLU A 214 -16.46 -22.62 -8.99
N GLU A 215 -15.82 -23.58 -8.31
CA GLU A 215 -15.75 -23.62 -6.85
C GLU A 215 -14.96 -22.42 -6.29
N ALA A 216 -13.81 -22.12 -6.90
CA ALA A 216 -13.00 -20.96 -6.54
C ALA A 216 -13.73 -19.64 -6.80
N GLN A 217 -14.40 -19.51 -7.96
CA GLN A 217 -15.19 -18.33 -8.31
C GLN A 217 -16.38 -18.11 -7.37
N GLN A 218 -17.12 -19.17 -7.02
CA GLN A 218 -18.23 -19.08 -6.07
C GLN A 218 -17.75 -18.58 -4.70
N ARG A 219 -16.61 -19.08 -4.22
CA ARG A 219 -16.01 -18.62 -2.96
C ARG A 219 -15.61 -17.14 -3.02
N CYS A 220 -15.00 -16.72 -4.12
CA CYS A 220 -14.66 -15.32 -4.36
C CYS A 220 -15.87 -14.38 -4.42
N GLN A 221 -16.98 -14.84 -5.00
CA GLN A 221 -18.24 -14.09 -5.01
C GLN A 221 -18.78 -13.91 -3.58
N GLN A 222 -18.70 -14.95 -2.74
CA GLN A 222 -19.11 -14.88 -1.33
C GLN A 222 -18.25 -13.88 -0.55
N TRP A 223 -16.93 -13.91 -0.75
CA TRP A 223 -15.99 -13.03 -0.05
C TRP A 223 -15.90 -11.63 -0.66
N LYS A 224 -16.49 -11.44 -1.85
CA LYS A 224 -16.40 -10.23 -2.68
C LYS A 224 -14.95 -9.84 -2.97
N VAL A 225 -14.13 -10.82 -3.36
CA VAL A 225 -12.71 -10.62 -3.70
C VAL A 225 -12.43 -11.12 -5.12
N PRO A 226 -11.48 -10.50 -5.84
CA PRO A 226 -11.06 -10.99 -7.16
C PRO A 226 -10.41 -12.38 -7.05
N TYR A 227 -10.59 -13.17 -8.12
CA TYR A 227 -9.94 -14.46 -8.34
C TYR A 227 -9.04 -14.39 -9.58
N VAL A 228 -7.83 -14.93 -9.50
CA VAL A 228 -6.92 -15.08 -10.65
C VAL A 228 -6.18 -16.41 -10.56
N GLU A 229 -6.15 -17.17 -11.65
CA GLU A 229 -5.28 -18.34 -11.76
C GLU A 229 -3.90 -17.95 -12.29
N THR A 230 -2.84 -18.50 -11.69
CA THR A 230 -1.45 -18.19 -12.02
C THR A 230 -0.63 -19.46 -12.24
N SER A 231 0.48 -19.29 -12.94
CA SER A 231 1.54 -20.29 -12.97
C SER A 231 2.88 -19.60 -12.72
N ALA A 232 3.48 -19.90 -11.57
CA ALA A 232 4.86 -19.49 -11.32
C ALA A 232 5.83 -20.06 -12.36
N LYS A 233 5.55 -21.25 -12.92
CA LYS A 233 6.41 -21.91 -13.90
C LYS A 233 6.40 -21.20 -15.27
N THR A 234 5.22 -20.88 -15.78
CA THR A 234 5.08 -20.25 -17.12
C THR A 234 5.00 -18.72 -17.08
N ARG A 235 5.03 -18.14 -15.88
CA ARG A 235 4.78 -16.72 -15.60
C ARG A 235 3.35 -16.26 -15.92
N ALA A 236 2.44 -17.17 -16.27
CA ALA A 236 1.05 -16.82 -16.56
C ALA A 236 0.40 -16.09 -15.38
N ASN A 237 -0.12 -14.88 -15.64
CA ASN A 237 -0.78 -13.99 -14.67
C ASN A 237 0.03 -13.59 -13.43
N VAL A 238 1.34 -13.89 -13.36
CA VAL A 238 2.18 -13.55 -12.20
C VAL A 238 2.25 -12.03 -12.03
N ASP A 239 2.60 -11.29 -13.08
CA ASP A 239 2.62 -9.83 -13.03
C ASP A 239 1.23 -9.27 -12.71
N LYS A 240 0.18 -9.83 -13.32
CA LYS A 240 -1.20 -9.39 -13.16
C LYS A 240 -1.63 -9.35 -11.69
N VAL A 241 -1.38 -10.41 -10.92
CA VAL A 241 -1.82 -10.46 -9.51
C VAL A 241 -1.14 -9.41 -8.63
N PHE A 242 0.16 -9.16 -8.83
CA PHE A 242 0.89 -8.14 -8.06
C PHE A 242 0.49 -6.72 -8.47
N TYR A 243 0.39 -6.44 -9.79
CA TYR A 243 -0.04 -5.13 -10.27
C TYR A 243 -1.48 -4.80 -9.90
N ASP A 244 -2.42 -5.74 -10.05
CA ASP A 244 -3.83 -5.52 -9.71
C ASP A 244 -3.99 -5.22 -8.21
N LEU A 245 -3.29 -5.96 -7.34
CA LEU A 245 -3.31 -5.69 -5.91
C LEU A 245 -2.69 -4.32 -5.57
N MET A 246 -1.56 -3.96 -6.19
CA MET A 246 -0.95 -2.63 -5.99
C MET A 246 -1.89 -1.49 -6.43
N ARG A 247 -2.62 -1.65 -7.54
CA ARG A 247 -3.61 -0.67 -7.99
C ARG A 247 -4.73 -0.50 -6.94
N GLU A 248 -5.20 -1.60 -6.38
CA GLU A 248 -6.23 -1.56 -5.33
C GLU A 248 -5.72 -0.85 -4.05
N ILE A 249 -4.50 -1.17 -3.61
CA ILE A 249 -3.83 -0.48 -2.49
C ILE A 249 -3.73 1.03 -2.77
N ARG A 250 -3.30 1.40 -3.98
CA ARG A 250 -3.13 2.80 -4.39
C ARG A 250 -4.47 3.55 -4.40
N SER A 251 -5.54 2.95 -4.95
CA SER A 251 -6.88 3.55 -4.97
C SER A 251 -7.35 3.95 -3.57
N ARG A 252 -7.14 3.07 -2.59
CA ARG A 252 -7.55 3.30 -1.20
C ARG A 252 -6.74 4.40 -0.51
N LYS A 253 -5.42 4.44 -0.71
CA LYS A 253 -4.57 5.53 -0.20
C LYS A 253 -5.04 6.90 -0.74
N MET A 254 -5.47 6.95 -2.00
CA MET A 254 -5.99 8.16 -2.64
C MET A 254 -7.37 8.57 -2.09
N GLU A 255 -8.24 7.63 -1.78
CA GLU A 255 -9.55 7.91 -1.15
C GLU A 255 -9.40 8.47 0.27
N ALA A 256 -8.53 7.86 1.08
CA ALA A 256 -8.25 8.31 2.45
C ALA A 256 -7.69 9.74 2.49
N SER A 257 -6.80 10.10 1.56
CA SER A 257 -6.20 11.44 1.49
C SER A 257 -7.21 12.53 1.05
N LYS A 258 -8.11 12.23 0.10
CA LYS A 258 -9.18 13.15 -0.34
C LYS A 258 -10.15 13.48 0.80
N GLN A 259 -10.56 12.50 1.59
CA GLN A 259 -11.46 12.72 2.73
C GLN A 259 -10.83 13.58 3.84
N ASN A 260 -9.53 13.42 4.08
CA ASN A 260 -8.83 14.21 5.09
C ASN A 260 -8.71 15.69 4.69
N ASN A 261 -8.41 15.97 3.42
CA ASN A 261 -8.31 17.34 2.89
C ASN A 261 -9.67 18.07 2.87
N GLY A 262 -10.77 17.36 2.61
CA GLY A 262 -12.13 17.91 2.69
C GLY A 262 -12.54 18.33 4.11
N LYS A 263 -12.11 17.57 5.12
CA LYS A 263 -12.37 17.88 6.55
C LYS A 263 -11.55 19.07 7.04
N ILE A 264 -10.28 19.19 6.65
CA ILE A 264 -9.42 20.35 6.97
C ILE A 264 -10.04 21.64 6.43
N ARG A 265 -10.46 21.65 5.15
CA ARG A 265 -11.12 22.81 4.53
C ARG A 265 -12.44 23.19 5.20
N LYS A 266 -13.24 22.23 5.68
CA LYS A 266 -14.47 22.51 6.45
C LYS A 266 -14.15 23.10 7.84
N LYS A 267 -13.11 22.60 8.52
CA LYS A 267 -12.67 23.10 9.84
C LYS A 267 -12.09 24.53 9.74
N GLU A 268 -11.37 24.84 8.66
CA GLU A 268 -10.89 26.20 8.36
C GLU A 268 -12.03 27.17 8.03
N LYS A 269 -13.04 26.74 7.27
CA LYS A 269 -14.24 27.56 7.00
C LYS A 269 -15.07 27.84 8.25
N SER A 270 -15.14 26.89 9.20
CA SER A 270 -15.82 27.07 10.48
C SER A 270 -15.08 28.06 11.40
N LYS A 271 -13.73 28.12 11.35
CA LYS A 271 -12.93 29.06 12.14
C LYS A 271 -13.03 30.52 11.65
N ARG A 272 -13.45 30.75 10.41
CA ARG A 272 -13.61 32.11 9.83
C ARG A 272 -14.99 32.73 10.11
N LYS A 273 -15.91 32.02 10.78
CA LYS A 273 -17.24 32.52 11.18
C LYS A 273 -17.30 32.89 12.67
N CYS A 274 -16.38 33.75 13.13
CA CYS A 274 -16.57 34.42 14.41
C CYS A 274 -17.19 35.80 14.10
N THR A 275 -18.50 35.92 14.34
CA THR A 275 -19.22 37.20 14.26
C THR A 275 -18.96 37.93 15.58
N ILE A 276 -18.41 39.14 15.50
CA ILE A 276 -18.36 40.06 16.65
C ILE A 276 -19.81 40.51 16.87
N LEU A 277 -20.38 40.12 18.01
CA LEU A 277 -21.59 40.72 18.57
C LEU A 277 -21.17 41.83 19.54
#